data_AF-A0A1M6QMW0-F1
#
_entry.id   AF-A0A1M6QMW0-F1
#
_cell.length_a   1.000
_cell.length_b   1.000
_cell.length_c   1.000
_cell.angle_alpha   90.00
_cell.angle_beta   90.00
_cell.angle_gamma   90.00
#
_symmetry.space_group_name_H-M   'P 1'
#
loop_
_entity.id
_entity.type
_entity.pdbx_description
1 polymer ?
#
loop_
_entity_poly.entity_id
_entity_poly.type
_entity_poly.pdbx_seq_one_letter_code
_entity_poly.pdbx_strand_id
1 'polypeptide(L)'
;MKKGIAYFGVRNPERIIDDLNEIRRAGFNCILHTWSEEDEQYYPETMRRIIDLSADAGFTVYANPWGVGRVFGGEAYSELTARDHSLCQISLDGSPSVAACPNQPKFRAYMHRWIESVCKSRVETIFWDEPHFYFEKGKLENWACRCPACKQKFREQFGCEMPVALTEEVKKFREDSLVDFLAEMTADAHARGKRNCICMLPPWFPAGLDDWEQIAKLPSVDEIACDPYWERGDSEEKIRLNYAQISKRIASIAKTFGKEAQMWIKNYQIESGRENDIAIATEEARRAGIQNIFAWSFKGNAYLSWLTSDNPEQVWKIQSEALR
;
A
#
# COMPACT_ATOMS: atom_id res chain seq x y z
N MET A 1 -18.99 -0.16 8.01
CA MET A 1 -18.40 -1.27 7.23
C MET A 1 -18.02 -0.73 5.86
N LYS A 2 -16.74 -0.80 5.53
CA LYS A 2 -16.20 -0.40 4.22
C LYS A 2 -15.96 -1.65 3.36
N LYS A 3 -16.61 -1.72 2.20
CA LYS A 3 -16.45 -2.76 1.20
C LYS A 3 -15.74 -2.12 0.01
N GLY A 4 -14.42 -2.30 -0.06
CA GLY A 4 -13.56 -1.60 -1.01
C GLY A 4 -13.03 -2.47 -2.14
N ILE A 5 -12.75 -1.85 -3.27
CA ILE A 5 -12.07 -2.49 -4.40
C ILE A 5 -11.04 -1.52 -4.99
N ALA A 6 -9.87 -2.03 -5.35
CA ALA A 6 -8.93 -1.27 -6.14
C ALA A 6 -9.35 -1.25 -7.62
N TYR A 7 -9.40 -0.04 -8.19
CA TYR A 7 -9.72 0.22 -9.58
C TYR A 7 -8.65 1.12 -10.20
N PHE A 8 -8.05 0.67 -11.29
CA PHE A 8 -6.94 1.33 -11.95
C PHE A 8 -6.82 0.86 -13.40
N GLY A 9 -5.89 1.44 -14.15
CA GLY A 9 -5.61 1.08 -15.55
C GLY A 9 -6.39 1.90 -16.57
N VAL A 10 -7.47 2.57 -16.16
CA VAL A 10 -8.33 3.36 -17.05
C VAL A 10 -8.21 4.85 -16.72
N ARG A 11 -7.42 5.58 -17.54
CA ARG A 11 -7.28 7.05 -17.44
C ARG A 11 -8.22 7.78 -18.42
N ASN A 12 -9.39 7.19 -18.68
CA ASN A 12 -10.43 7.78 -19.51
C ASN A 12 -11.71 7.97 -18.68
N PRO A 13 -12.05 9.21 -18.28
CA PRO A 13 -13.20 9.50 -17.43
C PRO A 13 -14.55 9.03 -17.97
N GLU A 14 -14.73 8.96 -19.30
CA GLU A 14 -15.99 8.49 -19.88
C GLU A 14 -16.13 6.98 -19.72
N ARG A 15 -15.02 6.24 -19.78
CA ARG A 15 -15.01 4.78 -19.76
C ARG A 15 -15.18 4.19 -18.37
N ILE A 16 -14.79 4.93 -17.32
CA ILE A 16 -14.94 4.42 -15.96
C ILE A 16 -16.39 4.32 -15.50
N ILE A 17 -17.32 5.09 -16.10
CA ILE A 17 -18.69 5.24 -15.58
C ILE A 17 -19.42 3.89 -15.53
N ASP A 18 -19.25 3.06 -16.55
CA ASP A 18 -19.87 1.74 -16.60
C ASP A 18 -19.27 0.79 -15.55
N ASP A 19 -17.95 0.85 -15.35
CA ASP A 19 -17.26 0.07 -14.31
C ASP A 19 -17.69 0.52 -12.90
N LEU A 20 -17.78 1.83 -12.64
CA LEU A 20 -18.29 2.37 -11.38
C LEU A 20 -19.71 1.88 -11.07
N ASN A 21 -20.58 1.85 -12.09
CA ASN A 21 -21.93 1.31 -11.96
C ASN A 21 -21.94 -0.21 -11.70
N GLU A 22 -21.01 -0.95 -12.29
CA GLU A 22 -20.85 -2.38 -12.01
C GLU A 22 -20.37 -2.63 -10.58
N ILE A 23 -19.31 -1.93 -10.14
CA ILE A 23 -18.76 -1.99 -8.78
C ILE A 23 -19.85 -1.67 -7.75
N ARG A 24 -20.65 -0.63 -7.98
CA ARG A 24 -21.74 -0.25 -7.08
C ARG A 24 -22.83 -1.33 -7.02
N ARG A 25 -23.22 -1.90 -8.16
CA ARG A 25 -24.20 -3.00 -8.22
C ARG A 25 -23.71 -4.26 -7.51
N ALA A 26 -22.39 -4.51 -7.52
CA ALA A 26 -21.79 -5.61 -6.77
C ALA A 26 -21.79 -5.39 -5.24
N GLY A 27 -22.13 -4.18 -4.77
CA GLY A 27 -22.32 -3.87 -3.35
C GLY A 27 -21.10 -3.24 -2.67
N PHE A 28 -20.09 -2.85 -3.43
CA PHE A 28 -18.97 -2.05 -2.93
C PHE A 28 -19.42 -0.62 -2.65
N ASN A 29 -18.82 0.00 -1.63
CA ASN A 29 -19.10 1.39 -1.22
C ASN A 29 -17.82 2.23 -1.06
N CYS A 30 -16.65 1.62 -1.21
CA CYS A 30 -15.37 2.31 -1.28
C CYS A 30 -14.65 1.93 -2.58
N ILE A 31 -13.88 2.85 -3.12
CA ILE A 31 -13.03 2.60 -4.29
C ILE A 31 -11.66 3.19 -4.06
N LEU A 32 -10.62 2.42 -4.37
CA LEU A 32 -9.25 2.90 -4.35
C LEU A 32 -8.76 3.12 -5.77
N HIS A 33 -8.29 4.34 -6.05
CA HIS A 33 -7.60 4.66 -7.30
C HIS A 33 -6.09 4.72 -7.08
N THR A 34 -5.34 4.21 -8.06
CA THR A 34 -3.88 4.38 -8.07
C THR A 34 -3.52 5.73 -8.69
N TRP A 35 -2.59 6.43 -8.07
CA TRP A 35 -2.08 7.72 -8.52
C TRP A 35 -0.56 7.69 -8.50
N SER A 36 0.00 7.18 -9.60
CA SER A 36 1.43 6.99 -9.83
C SER A 36 2.15 8.31 -10.16
N GLU A 37 3.46 8.23 -10.39
CA GLU A 37 4.26 9.36 -10.89
C GLU A 37 3.82 9.81 -12.29
N GLU A 38 3.44 8.87 -13.14
CA GLU A 38 2.88 9.15 -14.47
C GLU A 38 1.57 9.93 -14.35
N ASP A 39 0.70 9.50 -13.43
CA ASP A 39 -0.57 10.17 -13.17
C ASP A 39 -0.35 11.61 -12.70
N GLU A 40 0.58 11.82 -11.77
CA GLU A 40 0.92 13.14 -11.26
C GLU A 40 1.51 14.05 -12.34
N GLN A 41 2.32 13.49 -13.24
CA GLN A 41 3.00 14.27 -14.27
C GLN A 41 2.10 14.62 -15.45
N TYR A 42 1.27 13.68 -15.92
CA TYR A 42 0.57 13.79 -17.19
C TYR A 42 -0.95 13.79 -17.08
N TYR A 43 -1.50 13.27 -15.97
CA TYR A 43 -2.94 13.10 -15.77
C TYR A 43 -3.52 13.73 -14.50
N PRO A 44 -2.97 14.78 -13.86
CA PRO A 44 -3.47 15.23 -12.55
C PRO A 44 -4.93 15.70 -12.61
N GLU A 45 -5.30 16.42 -13.67
CA GLU A 45 -6.69 16.88 -13.88
C GLU A 45 -7.63 15.73 -14.27
N THR A 46 -7.14 14.77 -15.05
CA THR A 46 -7.89 13.57 -15.41
C THR A 46 -8.16 12.70 -14.18
N MET A 47 -7.17 12.51 -13.31
CA MET A 47 -7.33 11.81 -12.04
C MET A 47 -8.33 12.53 -11.15
N ARG A 48 -8.23 13.86 -11.01
CA ARG A 48 -9.25 14.63 -10.28
C ARG A 48 -10.66 14.38 -10.82
N ARG A 49 -10.83 14.37 -12.14
CA ARG A 49 -12.12 14.07 -12.78
C ARG A 49 -12.61 12.64 -12.49
N ILE A 50 -11.73 11.65 -12.52
CA ILE A 50 -12.03 10.25 -12.19
C ILE A 50 -12.48 10.10 -10.73
N ILE A 51 -11.79 10.79 -9.81
CA ILE A 51 -12.13 10.85 -8.39
C ILE A 51 -13.51 11.50 -8.20
N ASP A 52 -13.78 12.63 -8.88
CA ASP A 52 -15.07 13.30 -8.79
C ASP A 52 -16.22 12.41 -9.27
N LEU A 53 -16.05 11.73 -10.41
CA LEU A 53 -17.03 10.76 -10.92
C LEU A 53 -17.27 9.60 -9.97
N SER A 54 -16.23 9.12 -9.29
CA SER A 54 -16.33 8.07 -8.28
C SER A 54 -17.10 8.55 -7.05
N ALA A 55 -16.81 9.76 -6.58
CA ALA A 55 -17.53 10.36 -5.46
C ALA A 55 -19.00 10.67 -5.81
N ASP A 56 -19.28 11.12 -7.04
CA ASP A 56 -20.63 11.35 -7.56
C ASP A 56 -21.43 10.04 -7.69
N ALA A 57 -20.75 8.92 -7.98
CA ALA A 57 -21.34 7.59 -7.96
C ALA A 57 -21.63 7.06 -6.54
N GLY A 58 -21.26 7.82 -5.50
CA GLY A 58 -21.55 7.52 -4.10
C GLY A 58 -20.48 6.70 -3.36
N PHE A 59 -19.26 6.60 -3.90
CA PHE A 59 -18.16 5.92 -3.23
C PHE A 59 -17.42 6.82 -2.25
N THR A 60 -16.99 6.26 -1.11
CA THR A 60 -15.85 6.81 -0.36
C THR A 60 -14.58 6.50 -1.14
N VAL A 61 -13.81 7.54 -1.48
CA VAL A 61 -12.68 7.41 -2.41
C VAL A 61 -11.34 7.40 -1.67
N TYR A 62 -10.53 6.39 -1.98
CA TYR A 62 -9.15 6.23 -1.53
C TYR A 62 -8.19 6.55 -2.69
N ALA A 63 -7.02 7.12 -2.38
CA ALA A 63 -5.93 7.27 -3.34
C ALA A 63 -4.64 6.63 -2.83
N ASN A 64 -3.90 6.00 -3.72
CA ASN A 64 -2.67 5.27 -3.41
C ASN A 64 -1.48 5.79 -4.25
N PRO A 65 -0.31 6.12 -3.65
CA PRO A 65 0.90 6.53 -4.36
C PRO A 65 1.60 5.33 -5.04
N TRP A 66 0.87 4.65 -5.92
CA TRP A 66 1.23 3.36 -6.50
C TRP A 66 2.58 3.39 -7.20
N GLY A 67 3.54 2.61 -6.69
CA GLY A 67 4.91 2.51 -7.21
C GLY A 67 5.79 3.76 -7.03
N VAL A 68 5.29 4.84 -6.43
CA VAL A 68 6.00 6.12 -6.32
C VAL A 68 7.34 5.93 -5.58
N GLY A 69 8.43 6.33 -6.22
CA GLY A 69 9.80 6.19 -5.74
C GLY A 69 10.25 4.75 -5.50
N ARG A 70 9.46 3.74 -5.88
CA ARG A 70 9.58 2.34 -5.39
C ARG A 70 9.68 2.25 -3.86
N VAL A 71 9.03 3.18 -3.16
CA VAL A 71 8.87 3.16 -1.70
C VAL A 71 7.55 2.51 -1.31
N PHE A 72 6.54 2.59 -2.18
CA PHE A 72 5.22 2.01 -1.98
C PHE A 72 5.00 0.81 -2.90
N GLY A 73 4.07 -0.06 -2.53
CA GLY A 73 3.62 -1.20 -3.33
C GLY A 73 3.13 -0.79 -4.72
N GLY A 74 3.27 -1.69 -5.70
CA GLY A 74 2.70 -1.55 -7.03
C GLY A 74 3.62 -1.83 -8.22
N GLU A 75 2.99 -2.06 -9.37
CA GLU A 75 3.65 -2.39 -10.64
C GLU A 75 3.99 -1.14 -11.48
N ALA A 76 3.53 0.04 -11.08
CA ALA A 76 3.87 1.28 -11.78
C ALA A 76 5.37 1.54 -11.71
N TYR A 77 5.95 1.96 -12.84
CA TYR A 77 7.35 2.37 -12.85
C TYR A 77 7.53 3.72 -12.16
N SER A 78 8.67 3.87 -11.50
CA SER A 78 9.14 5.13 -10.94
C SER A 78 10.32 5.61 -11.77
N GLU A 79 10.22 6.83 -12.30
CA GLU A 79 11.29 7.51 -13.03
C GLU A 79 12.08 8.49 -12.16
N LEU A 80 11.63 8.77 -10.93
CA LEU A 80 12.24 9.77 -10.04
C LEU A 80 13.76 9.60 -9.91
N THR A 81 14.21 8.39 -9.56
CA THR A 81 15.64 8.12 -9.39
C THR A 81 16.42 8.14 -10.70
N ALA A 82 15.78 7.80 -11.82
CA ALA A 82 16.42 7.86 -13.14
C ALA A 82 16.63 9.31 -13.60
N ARG A 83 15.72 10.22 -13.21
CA ARG A 83 15.81 11.66 -13.50
C ARG A 83 16.74 12.39 -12.54
N ASP A 84 16.79 11.97 -11.28
CA ASP A 84 17.68 12.53 -10.27
C ASP A 84 18.27 11.43 -9.37
N HIS A 85 19.49 10.97 -9.69
CA HIS A 85 20.20 9.95 -8.92
C HIS A 85 20.50 10.37 -7.48
N SER A 86 20.39 11.66 -7.11
CA SER A 86 20.54 12.07 -5.71
C SER A 86 19.40 11.55 -4.82
N LEU A 87 18.27 11.14 -5.41
CA LEU A 87 17.16 10.52 -4.71
C LEU A 87 17.42 9.05 -4.34
N CYS A 88 18.33 8.37 -5.03
CA CYS A 88 18.56 6.94 -4.90
C CYS A 88 18.88 6.52 -3.46
N GLN A 89 18.33 5.38 -3.07
CA GLN A 89 18.93 4.58 -2.02
C GLN A 89 20.30 4.07 -2.50
N ILE A 90 21.27 3.99 -1.59
CA ILE A 90 22.62 3.50 -1.91
C ILE A 90 22.82 2.13 -1.27
N SER A 91 23.17 1.15 -2.10
CA SER A 91 23.45 -0.24 -1.71
C SER A 91 24.77 -0.37 -0.94
N LEU A 92 25.05 -1.57 -0.43
CA LEU A 92 26.28 -1.85 0.35
C LEU A 92 27.58 -1.64 -0.44
N ASP A 93 27.56 -1.92 -1.74
CA ASP A 93 28.67 -1.72 -2.67
C ASP A 93 28.82 -0.27 -3.16
N GLY A 94 27.96 0.64 -2.70
CA GLY A 94 27.93 2.04 -3.11
C GLY A 94 27.17 2.30 -4.40
N SER A 95 26.59 1.28 -5.04
CA SER A 95 25.78 1.46 -6.24
C SER A 95 24.44 2.14 -5.92
N PRO A 96 23.93 3.00 -6.82
CA PRO A 96 22.59 3.55 -6.69
C PRO A 96 21.53 2.50 -6.98
N SER A 97 20.52 2.42 -6.12
CA SER A 97 19.30 1.66 -6.34
C SER A 97 18.28 2.49 -7.11
N VAL A 98 17.36 1.78 -7.76
CA VAL A 98 16.16 2.26 -8.45
C VAL A 98 15.07 2.75 -7.49
N ALA A 99 15.24 2.58 -6.18
CA ALA A 99 14.33 3.08 -5.17
C ALA A 99 14.81 4.42 -4.60
N ALA A 100 13.90 5.36 -4.39
CA ALA A 100 14.14 6.61 -3.70
C ALA A 100 14.31 6.37 -2.19
N CYS A 101 15.09 7.21 -1.52
CA CYS A 101 15.31 7.09 -0.08
C CYS A 101 14.25 7.90 0.71
N PRO A 102 13.50 7.27 1.65
CA PRO A 102 12.56 7.98 2.53
C PRO A 102 13.19 9.09 3.39
N ASN A 103 14.50 9.03 3.65
CA ASN A 103 15.24 10.08 4.37
C ASN A 103 15.76 11.20 3.46
N GLN A 104 15.62 11.12 2.14
CA GLN A 104 16.10 12.17 1.25
C GLN A 104 15.13 13.37 1.22
N PRO A 105 15.60 14.60 1.53
CA PRO A 105 14.72 15.78 1.57
C PRO A 105 14.00 16.05 0.24
N LYS A 106 14.65 15.79 -0.89
CA LYS A 106 14.02 15.96 -2.21
C LYS A 106 12.88 14.97 -2.46
N PHE A 107 12.98 13.74 -1.94
CA PHE A 107 11.90 12.76 -2.04
C PHE A 107 10.72 13.16 -1.15
N ARG A 108 10.99 13.59 0.09
CA ARG A 108 9.95 14.14 0.98
C ARG A 108 9.24 15.35 0.36
N ALA A 109 10.00 16.27 -0.23
CA ALA A 109 9.44 17.40 -0.95
C ALA A 109 8.59 16.98 -2.17
N TYR A 110 8.95 15.90 -2.87
CA TYR A 110 8.11 15.34 -3.93
C TYR A 110 6.79 14.81 -3.35
N MET A 111 6.86 14.05 -2.26
CA MET A 111 5.66 13.48 -1.63
C MET A 111 4.71 14.55 -1.11
N HIS A 112 5.21 15.66 -0.54
CA HIS A 112 4.36 16.79 -0.18
C HIS A 112 3.61 17.40 -1.38
N ARG A 113 4.26 17.49 -2.55
CA ARG A 113 3.59 17.95 -3.78
C ARG A 113 2.54 16.96 -4.25
N TRP A 114 2.85 15.67 -4.21
CA TRP A 114 1.89 14.61 -4.54
C TRP A 114 0.67 14.66 -3.60
N ILE A 115 0.88 14.80 -2.28
CA ILE A 115 -0.19 14.98 -1.29
C ILE A 115 -1.01 16.22 -1.61
N GLU A 116 -0.37 17.35 -1.94
CA GLU A 116 -1.06 18.57 -2.33
C GLU A 116 -1.98 18.34 -3.53
N SER A 117 -1.50 17.69 -4.58
CA SER A 117 -2.27 17.37 -5.78
C SER A 117 -3.46 16.46 -5.48
N VAL A 118 -3.24 15.38 -4.74
CA VAL A 118 -4.30 14.45 -4.31
C VAL A 118 -5.34 15.18 -3.44
N CYS A 119 -4.91 16.05 -2.53
CA CYS A 119 -5.81 16.77 -1.63
C CYS A 119 -6.70 17.81 -2.34
N LYS A 120 -6.34 18.25 -3.56
CA LYS A 120 -7.20 19.10 -4.42
C LYS A 120 -8.38 18.34 -5.04
N SER A 121 -8.48 17.03 -4.81
CA SER A 121 -9.58 16.18 -5.26
C SER A 121 -10.51 15.78 -4.10
N ARG A 122 -11.60 15.08 -4.44
CA ARG A 122 -12.57 14.51 -3.49
C ARG A 122 -12.14 13.18 -2.85
N VAL A 123 -10.84 12.86 -2.88
CA VAL A 123 -10.29 11.76 -2.06
C VAL A 123 -10.61 12.01 -0.59
N GLU A 124 -11.03 10.97 0.12
CA GLU A 124 -11.29 11.00 1.56
C GLU A 124 -10.08 10.47 2.34
N THR A 125 -9.48 9.38 1.86
CA THR A 125 -8.38 8.68 2.55
C THR A 125 -7.20 8.45 1.62
N ILE A 126 -5.99 8.75 2.08
CA ILE A 126 -4.76 8.32 1.41
C ILE A 126 -4.36 6.94 1.96
N PHE A 127 -4.20 5.99 1.06
CA PHE A 127 -3.77 4.62 1.35
C PHE A 127 -2.27 4.46 1.07
N TRP A 128 -1.50 4.41 2.14
CA TRP A 128 -0.05 4.27 2.13
C TRP A 128 0.29 2.78 2.08
N ASP A 129 0.49 2.29 0.86
CA ASP A 129 0.61 0.87 0.57
C ASP A 129 2.04 0.37 0.76
N GLU A 130 2.22 -0.49 1.76
CA GLU A 130 3.47 -1.18 2.07
C GLU A 130 4.72 -0.28 2.05
N PRO A 131 4.81 0.85 2.78
CA PRO A 131 5.98 1.72 2.72
C PRO A 131 7.25 0.99 3.17
N HIS A 132 8.30 0.97 2.33
CA HIS A 132 9.51 0.20 2.60
C HIS A 132 10.81 0.84 2.10
N PHE A 133 11.93 0.42 2.71
CA PHE A 133 13.25 0.55 2.10
C PHE A 133 13.47 -0.58 1.09
N TYR A 134 14.37 -0.37 0.13
CA TYR A 134 14.72 -1.43 -0.83
C TYR A 134 15.20 -2.69 -0.11
N PHE A 135 14.72 -3.83 -0.57
CA PHE A 135 15.19 -5.15 -0.16
C PHE A 135 15.19 -6.10 -1.37
N GLU A 136 16.14 -7.03 -1.39
CA GLU A 136 16.14 -8.14 -2.35
C GLU A 136 15.36 -9.33 -1.76
N LYS A 137 14.30 -9.79 -2.44
CA LYS A 137 13.52 -10.96 -2.00
C LYS A 137 14.45 -12.17 -1.88
N GLY A 138 14.47 -12.78 -0.70
CA GLY A 138 15.30 -13.95 -0.40
C GLY A 138 16.78 -13.67 -0.08
N LYS A 139 17.22 -12.40 -0.09
CA LYS A 139 18.58 -11.98 0.30
C LYS A 139 18.54 -10.69 1.13
N LEU A 140 18.06 -10.80 2.36
CA LEU A 140 17.89 -9.65 3.25
C LEU A 140 19.21 -8.98 3.65
N GLU A 141 20.32 -9.68 3.52
CA GLU A 141 21.67 -9.14 3.64
C GLU A 141 22.01 -8.10 2.56
N ASN A 142 21.33 -8.15 1.41
CA ASN A 142 21.42 -7.15 0.36
C ASN A 142 20.39 -6.05 0.62
N TRP A 143 20.76 -5.13 1.51
CA TRP A 143 19.90 -4.04 1.93
C TRP A 143 20.42 -2.68 1.47
N ALA A 144 19.47 -1.75 1.34
CA ALA A 144 19.71 -0.33 1.30
C ALA A 144 18.88 0.32 2.43
N CYS A 145 19.19 1.52 2.91
CA CYS A 145 19.98 2.56 2.28
C CYS A 145 21.17 3.01 3.14
N ARG A 146 22.33 3.23 2.49
CA ARG A 146 23.54 3.82 3.07
C ARG A 146 23.93 5.14 2.40
N CYS A 147 22.97 5.90 1.89
CA CYS A 147 23.22 7.23 1.32
C CYS A 147 23.76 8.20 2.39
N PRO A 148 24.37 9.34 2.00
CA PRO A 148 24.90 10.31 2.96
C PRO A 148 23.89 10.75 4.02
N ALA A 149 22.63 11.00 3.63
CA ALA A 149 21.56 11.37 4.56
C ALA A 149 21.27 10.26 5.58
N CYS A 150 21.19 8.99 5.15
CA CYS A 150 20.99 7.87 6.08
C CYS A 150 22.18 7.68 7.03
N LYS A 151 23.42 7.75 6.53
CA LYS A 151 24.62 7.63 7.38
C LYS A 151 24.68 8.73 8.42
N GLN A 152 24.35 9.96 8.04
CA GLN A 152 24.29 11.09 8.97
C GLN A 152 23.21 10.86 10.04
N LYS A 153 21.97 10.59 9.63
CA LYS A 153 20.84 10.38 10.56
C LYS A 153 21.09 9.19 11.50
N PHE A 154 21.74 8.13 11.01
CA PHE A 154 22.15 6.99 11.84
C PHE A 154 23.19 7.40 12.88
N ARG A 155 24.22 8.17 12.48
CA ARG A 155 25.25 8.64 13.42
C ARG A 155 24.65 9.56 14.48
N GLU A 156 23.71 10.42 14.10
CA GLU A 156 22.96 11.27 15.05
C GLU A 156 22.15 10.44 16.04
N GLN A 157 21.54 9.35 15.59
CA GLN A 157 20.71 8.49 16.42
C GLN A 157 21.51 7.55 17.35
N PHE A 158 22.59 6.94 16.87
CA PHE A 158 23.33 5.88 17.57
C PHE A 158 24.74 6.28 18.01
N GLY A 159 25.24 7.46 17.62
CA GLY A 159 26.56 7.96 18.01
C GLY A 159 27.74 7.26 17.34
N CYS A 160 27.52 6.43 16.32
CA CYS A 160 28.55 5.66 15.64
C CYS A 160 28.36 5.63 14.11
N GLU A 161 29.36 5.13 13.38
CA GLU A 161 29.23 4.91 11.93
C GLU A 161 28.20 3.83 11.61
N MET A 162 27.40 4.05 10.57
CA MET A 162 26.46 3.04 10.08
C MET A 162 27.21 1.80 9.56
N PRO A 163 27.00 0.60 10.15
CA PRO A 163 27.70 -0.61 9.74
C PRO A 163 27.27 -1.09 8.35
N VAL A 164 28.08 -1.98 7.77
CA VAL A 164 27.75 -2.68 6.51
C VAL A 164 26.79 -3.84 6.78
N ALA A 165 26.98 -4.53 7.90
CA ALA A 165 26.09 -5.62 8.33
C ALA A 165 24.73 -5.07 8.75
N LEU A 166 23.67 -5.85 8.51
CA LEU A 166 22.31 -5.56 8.97
C LEU A 166 22.18 -5.88 10.47
N THR A 167 22.78 -5.03 11.32
CA THR A 167 22.69 -5.16 12.78
C THR A 167 21.30 -4.76 13.29
N GLU A 168 20.99 -5.04 14.56
CA GLU A 168 19.74 -4.61 15.18
C GLU A 168 19.59 -3.08 15.19
N GLU A 169 20.69 -2.33 15.35
CA GLU A 169 20.67 -0.86 15.23
C GLU A 169 20.30 -0.42 13.81
N VAL A 170 20.77 -1.11 12.76
CA VAL A 170 20.40 -0.79 11.38
C VAL A 170 18.94 -1.11 11.11
N LYS A 171 18.44 -2.24 11.60
CA LYS A 171 17.02 -2.60 11.47
C LYS A 171 16.15 -1.54 12.16
N LYS A 172 16.50 -1.18 13.40
CA LYS A 172 15.80 -0.15 14.17
C LYS A 172 15.87 1.21 13.49
N PHE A 173 17.02 1.59 12.94
CA PHE A 173 17.18 2.82 12.17
C PHE A 173 16.25 2.87 10.94
N ARG A 174 16.15 1.76 10.19
CA ARG A 174 15.29 1.68 9.01
C ARG A 174 13.83 1.81 9.41
N GLU A 175 13.43 1.14 10.48
CA GLU A 175 12.08 1.26 11.04
C GLU A 175 11.77 2.67 11.50
N ASP A 176 12.64 3.28 12.32
CA ASP A 176 12.46 4.66 12.79
C ASP A 176 12.41 5.66 11.64
N SER A 177 13.18 5.42 10.58
CA SER A 177 13.18 6.26 9.39
C SER A 177 11.86 6.17 8.61
N LEU A 178 11.24 4.99 8.53
CA LEU A 178 9.93 4.82 7.91
C LEU A 178 8.82 5.42 8.78
N VAL A 179 8.86 5.19 10.10
CA VAL A 179 7.90 5.79 11.04
C VAL A 179 7.96 7.31 10.99
N ASP A 180 9.16 7.89 10.97
CA ASP A 180 9.38 9.34 10.83
C ASP A 180 8.87 9.88 9.48
N PHE A 181 9.15 9.18 8.38
CA PHE A 181 8.61 9.53 7.06
C PHE A 181 7.08 9.50 7.06
N LEU A 182 6.46 8.44 7.59
CA LEU A 182 5.01 8.31 7.64
C LEU A 182 4.38 9.32 8.59
N ALA A 183 5.01 9.64 9.72
CA ALA A 183 4.55 10.69 10.61
C ALA A 183 4.46 12.05 9.88
N GLU A 184 5.47 12.41 9.10
CA GLU A 184 5.49 13.64 8.30
C GLU A 184 4.40 13.63 7.22
N MET A 185 4.34 12.57 6.40
CA MET A 185 3.41 12.49 5.27
C MET A 185 1.94 12.44 5.73
N THR A 186 1.64 11.66 6.77
CA THR A 186 0.28 11.56 7.32
C THR A 186 -0.15 12.85 8.00
N ALA A 187 0.76 13.56 8.66
CA ALA A 187 0.47 14.87 9.25
C ALA A 187 0.11 15.92 8.18
N ASP A 188 0.81 15.94 7.04
CA ASP A 188 0.48 16.85 5.93
C ASP A 188 -0.89 16.52 5.32
N ALA A 189 -1.17 15.24 5.06
CA ALA A 189 -2.48 14.80 4.58
C ALA A 189 -3.62 15.17 5.56
N HIS A 190 -3.40 14.95 6.86
CA HIS A 190 -4.36 15.29 7.90
C HIS A 190 -4.57 16.80 8.05
N ALA A 191 -3.51 17.61 7.96
CA ALA A 191 -3.60 19.08 7.96
C ALA A 191 -4.43 19.63 6.77
N ARG A 192 -4.51 18.86 5.68
CA ARG A 192 -5.34 19.14 4.50
C ARG A 192 -6.75 18.53 4.59
N GLY A 193 -7.12 18.00 5.75
CA GLY A 193 -8.44 17.44 6.03
C GLY A 193 -8.68 16.06 5.42
N LYS A 194 -7.62 15.29 5.13
CA LYS A 194 -7.73 13.92 4.63
C LYS A 194 -7.41 12.90 5.72
N ARG A 195 -7.97 11.70 5.57
CA ARG A 195 -7.67 10.56 6.43
C ARG A 195 -6.46 9.78 5.91
N ASN A 196 -5.85 8.98 6.78
CA ASN A 196 -4.74 8.11 6.42
C ASN A 196 -5.01 6.65 6.80
N CYS A 197 -4.83 5.76 5.82
CA CYS A 197 -4.76 4.31 6.02
C CYS A 197 -3.35 3.83 5.68
N ILE A 198 -2.66 3.19 6.61
CA ILE A 198 -1.36 2.56 6.32
C ILE A 198 -1.59 1.07 6.09
N CYS A 199 -1.00 0.49 5.06
CA CYS A 199 -0.91 -0.97 4.89
C CYS A 199 0.49 -1.44 5.27
N MET A 200 0.56 -2.41 6.17
CA MET A 200 1.81 -2.99 6.61
C MET A 200 2.04 -4.30 5.88
N LEU A 201 3.27 -4.51 5.43
CA LEU A 201 3.69 -5.81 4.93
C LEU A 201 3.59 -6.88 6.04
N PRO A 202 3.13 -8.09 5.71
CA PRO A 202 3.16 -9.21 6.64
C PRO A 202 4.57 -9.56 7.14
N PRO A 203 4.73 -10.18 8.34
CA PRO A 203 6.04 -10.41 8.96
C PRO A 203 7.03 -11.28 8.16
N TRP A 204 6.55 -12.06 7.19
CA TRP A 204 7.42 -12.85 6.31
C TRP A 204 8.06 -12.02 5.17
N PHE A 205 7.74 -10.73 5.08
CA PHE A 205 8.38 -9.74 4.23
C PHE A 205 9.02 -8.63 5.09
N PRO A 206 10.20 -8.87 5.69
CA PRO A 206 10.83 -7.93 6.62
C PRO A 206 11.43 -6.75 5.86
N ALA A 207 10.58 -5.80 5.51
CA ALA A 207 10.90 -4.63 4.70
C ALA A 207 11.24 -3.38 5.53
N GLY A 208 11.36 -3.56 6.85
CA GLY A 208 11.80 -2.56 7.81
C GLY A 208 10.69 -1.92 8.64
N LEU A 209 9.51 -2.55 8.76
CA LEU A 209 8.40 -2.04 9.58
C LEU A 209 7.72 -3.20 10.33
N ASP A 210 8.40 -3.73 11.35
CA ASP A 210 8.00 -4.97 12.04
C ASP A 210 7.08 -4.67 13.25
N ASP A 211 7.30 -3.54 13.92
CA ASP A 211 6.50 -3.03 15.04
C ASP A 211 5.38 -2.10 14.56
N TRP A 212 4.26 -2.72 14.19
CA TRP A 212 3.06 -2.03 13.72
C TRP A 212 2.41 -1.12 14.77
N GLU A 213 2.73 -1.28 16.06
CA GLU A 213 2.20 -0.36 17.09
C GLU A 213 2.79 1.04 16.94
N GLN A 214 4.01 1.19 16.41
CA GLN A 214 4.59 2.52 16.17
C GLN A 214 3.77 3.31 15.16
N ILE A 215 3.23 2.64 14.14
CA ILE A 215 2.30 3.24 13.18
C ILE A 215 0.97 3.58 13.83
N ALA A 216 0.41 2.65 14.62
CA ALA A 216 -0.85 2.89 15.30
C ALA A 216 -0.77 4.01 16.35
N LYS A 217 0.42 4.32 16.88
CA LYS A 217 0.65 5.46 17.79
C LYS A 217 0.62 6.82 17.09
N LEU A 218 0.80 6.87 15.76
CA LEU A 218 0.80 8.13 15.04
C LEU A 218 -0.58 8.81 15.13
N PRO A 219 -0.64 10.10 15.51
CA PRO A 219 -1.91 10.80 15.75
C PRO A 219 -2.71 10.97 14.45
N SER A 220 -2.02 11.17 13.33
CA SER A 220 -2.61 11.42 12.01
C SER A 220 -2.91 10.14 11.22
N VAL A 221 -2.78 8.96 11.82
CA VAL A 221 -3.18 7.67 11.23
C VAL A 221 -4.59 7.32 11.73
N ASP A 222 -5.53 7.09 10.82
CA ASP A 222 -6.92 6.75 11.14
C ASP A 222 -7.17 5.24 11.05
N GLU A 223 -6.55 4.60 10.07
CA GLU A 223 -6.75 3.22 9.67
C GLU A 223 -5.41 2.47 9.58
N ILE A 224 -5.40 1.23 10.05
CA ILE A 224 -4.29 0.29 9.85
C ILE A 224 -4.78 -0.93 9.08
N ALA A 225 -3.97 -1.39 8.14
CA ALA A 225 -4.30 -2.47 7.22
C ALA A 225 -3.16 -3.47 7.06
N CYS A 226 -3.47 -4.65 6.53
CA CYS A 226 -2.46 -5.60 6.07
C CYS A 226 -3.05 -6.47 4.95
N ASP A 227 -2.16 -7.04 4.16
CA ASP A 227 -2.38 -7.84 2.97
C ASP A 227 -1.55 -9.13 3.01
N PRO A 228 -2.00 -10.17 3.72
CA PRO A 228 -1.31 -11.45 3.77
C PRO A 228 -1.56 -12.28 2.50
N TYR A 229 -1.22 -11.72 1.34
CA TYR A 229 -1.34 -12.36 0.05
C TYR A 229 -0.56 -13.68 0.00
N TRP A 230 -1.18 -14.69 -0.61
CA TRP A 230 -0.60 -16.00 -0.82
C TRP A 230 0.03 -16.12 -2.19
N GLU A 231 0.96 -17.05 -2.34
CA GLU A 231 1.57 -17.35 -3.65
C GLU A 231 0.84 -18.50 -4.35
N ARG A 232 1.06 -18.64 -5.67
CA ARG A 232 0.56 -19.81 -6.41
C ARG A 232 1.09 -21.10 -5.79
N GLY A 233 0.23 -22.11 -5.68
CA GLY A 233 0.57 -23.39 -5.06
C GLY A 233 0.51 -23.41 -3.53
N ASP A 234 0.29 -22.27 -2.86
CA ASP A 234 0.05 -22.28 -1.41
C ASP A 234 -1.21 -23.08 -1.06
N SER A 235 -1.19 -23.80 0.06
CA SER A 235 -2.33 -24.60 0.51
C SER A 235 -3.43 -23.73 1.12
N GLU A 236 -4.67 -24.19 1.03
CA GLU A 236 -5.82 -23.54 1.69
C GLU A 236 -5.57 -23.34 3.20
N GLU A 237 -4.96 -24.34 3.86
CA GLU A 237 -4.63 -24.28 5.28
C GLU A 237 -3.67 -23.12 5.59
N LYS A 238 -2.64 -22.91 4.75
CA LYS A 238 -1.71 -21.80 4.90
C LYS A 238 -2.41 -20.46 4.71
N ILE A 239 -3.27 -20.33 3.70
CA ILE A 239 -4.05 -19.11 3.45
C ILE A 239 -4.92 -18.78 4.66
N ARG A 240 -5.68 -19.77 5.14
CA ARG A 240 -6.55 -19.63 6.32
C ARG A 240 -5.76 -19.21 7.55
N LEU A 241 -4.65 -19.89 7.83
CA LEU A 241 -3.81 -19.61 8.98
C LEU A 241 -3.24 -18.18 8.93
N ASN A 242 -2.69 -17.78 7.79
CA ASN A 242 -2.10 -16.45 7.59
C ASN A 242 -3.15 -15.35 7.79
N TYR A 243 -4.31 -15.43 7.13
CA TYR A 243 -5.37 -14.43 7.29
C TYR A 243 -5.91 -14.41 8.73
N ALA A 244 -6.11 -15.56 9.37
CA ALA A 244 -6.60 -15.61 10.74
C ALA A 244 -5.62 -14.96 11.73
N GLN A 245 -4.32 -15.21 11.60
CA GLN A 245 -3.30 -14.65 12.48
C GLN A 245 -3.12 -13.15 12.26
N ILE A 246 -2.97 -12.72 11.01
CA ILE A 246 -2.76 -11.31 10.67
C ILE A 246 -3.99 -10.47 11.00
N SER A 247 -5.20 -10.96 10.69
CA SER A 247 -6.44 -10.24 11.02
C SER A 247 -6.60 -10.06 12.53
N LYS A 248 -6.28 -11.08 13.35
CA LYS A 248 -6.29 -10.95 14.81
C LYS A 248 -5.27 -9.91 15.30
N ARG A 249 -4.07 -9.89 14.72
CA ARG A 249 -3.03 -8.91 15.06
C ARG A 249 -3.49 -7.49 14.75
N ILE A 250 -3.99 -7.23 13.53
CA ILE A 250 -4.51 -5.93 13.11
C ILE A 250 -5.68 -5.49 13.99
N ALA A 251 -6.66 -6.37 14.22
CA ALA A 251 -7.81 -6.07 15.09
C ALA A 251 -7.39 -5.72 16.52
N SER A 252 -6.41 -6.44 17.07
CA SER A 252 -5.88 -6.17 18.41
C SER A 252 -5.21 -4.81 18.50
N ILE A 253 -4.30 -4.49 17.58
CA ILE A 253 -3.58 -3.21 17.58
C ILE A 253 -4.57 -2.05 17.35
N ALA A 254 -5.47 -2.19 16.39
CA ALA A 254 -6.49 -1.19 16.10
C ALA A 254 -7.35 -0.89 17.33
N LYS A 255 -7.79 -1.93 18.05
CA LYS A 255 -8.53 -1.78 19.31
C LYS A 255 -7.72 -1.07 20.40
N THR A 256 -6.44 -1.43 20.57
CA THR A 256 -5.57 -0.83 21.58
C THR A 256 -5.37 0.67 21.36
N PHE A 257 -5.19 1.09 20.11
CA PHE A 257 -4.87 2.48 19.76
C PHE A 257 -6.07 3.29 19.23
N GLY A 258 -7.28 2.73 19.28
CA GLY A 258 -8.50 3.39 18.80
C GLY A 258 -8.49 3.69 17.30
N LYS A 259 -7.86 2.82 16.50
CA LYS A 259 -7.82 2.92 15.04
C LYS A 259 -8.88 2.04 14.40
N GLU A 260 -9.21 2.31 13.15
CA GLU A 260 -9.97 1.39 12.33
C GLU A 260 -9.08 0.27 11.78
N ALA A 261 -9.53 -0.98 11.89
CA ALA A 261 -8.87 -2.13 11.28
C ALA A 261 -9.40 -2.37 9.87
N GLN A 262 -8.49 -2.63 8.91
CA GLN A 262 -8.81 -2.95 7.52
C GLN A 262 -8.03 -4.20 7.06
N MET A 263 -8.62 -5.04 6.21
CA MET A 263 -7.92 -6.18 5.59
C MET A 263 -8.04 -6.15 4.07
N TRP A 264 -6.97 -6.55 3.39
CA TRP A 264 -6.92 -6.65 1.94
C TRP A 264 -6.90 -8.09 1.46
N ILE A 265 -7.76 -8.41 0.49
CA ILE A 265 -7.91 -9.75 -0.09
C ILE A 265 -7.29 -9.78 -1.50
N LYS A 266 -6.52 -10.83 -1.79
CA LYS A 266 -5.91 -11.08 -3.11
C LYS A 266 -6.98 -11.54 -4.11
N ASN A 267 -7.16 -10.80 -5.19
CA ASN A 267 -7.97 -11.10 -6.38
C ASN A 267 -7.14 -10.96 -7.67
N TYR A 268 -5.86 -11.27 -7.61
CA TYR A 268 -4.96 -11.28 -8.76
C TYR A 268 -4.14 -12.56 -8.73
N GLN A 269 -3.69 -13.06 -9.89
CA GLN A 269 -2.95 -14.31 -10.02
C GLN A 269 -3.59 -15.51 -9.30
N ILE A 270 -4.93 -15.54 -9.22
CA ILE A 270 -5.65 -16.67 -8.63
C ILE A 270 -5.68 -17.82 -9.64
N GLU A 271 -5.31 -19.00 -9.16
CA GLU A 271 -5.27 -20.23 -9.96
C GLU A 271 -6.70 -20.72 -10.24
N SER A 272 -6.92 -21.26 -11.45
CA SER A 272 -8.23 -21.82 -11.80
C SER A 272 -8.61 -22.96 -10.84
N GLY A 273 -9.82 -22.91 -10.29
CA GLY A 273 -10.31 -23.85 -9.28
C GLY A 273 -9.90 -23.52 -7.83
N ARG A 274 -9.18 -22.41 -7.61
CA ARG A 274 -8.77 -21.91 -6.29
C ARG A 274 -9.49 -20.62 -5.89
N GLU A 275 -10.51 -20.19 -6.63
CA GLU A 275 -11.21 -18.92 -6.38
C GLU A 275 -11.90 -18.88 -5.01
N ASN A 276 -12.26 -20.03 -4.44
CA ASN A 276 -12.83 -20.11 -3.10
C ASN A 276 -11.86 -19.66 -1.98
N ASP A 277 -10.56 -19.59 -2.24
CA ASP A 277 -9.57 -19.06 -1.29
C ASP A 277 -9.86 -17.60 -0.92
N ILE A 278 -10.47 -16.84 -1.84
CA ILE A 278 -10.93 -15.46 -1.61
C ILE A 278 -12.00 -15.41 -0.51
N ALA A 279 -12.98 -16.31 -0.57
CA ALA A 279 -14.05 -16.40 0.42
C ALA A 279 -13.50 -16.81 1.79
N ILE A 280 -12.52 -17.72 1.80
CA ILE A 280 -11.83 -18.15 3.03
C ILE A 280 -11.08 -16.99 3.67
N ALA A 281 -10.25 -16.29 2.91
CA ALA A 281 -9.51 -15.12 3.39
C ALA A 281 -10.44 -14.02 3.95
N THR A 282 -11.55 -13.75 3.23
CA THR A 282 -12.58 -12.79 3.65
C THR A 282 -13.25 -13.21 4.97
N GLU A 283 -13.60 -14.48 5.10
CA GLU A 283 -14.25 -15.01 6.30
C GLU A 283 -13.31 -14.98 7.52
N GLU A 284 -12.02 -15.30 7.36
CA GLU A 284 -11.05 -15.20 8.47
C GLU A 284 -10.86 -13.74 8.95
N ALA A 285 -10.89 -12.76 8.05
CA ALA A 285 -10.91 -11.34 8.43
C ALA A 285 -12.16 -10.98 9.24
N ARG A 286 -13.34 -11.42 8.79
CA ARG A 286 -14.62 -11.19 9.49
C ARG A 286 -14.66 -11.85 10.86
N ARG A 287 -14.14 -13.07 11.01
CA ARG A 287 -14.03 -13.80 12.28
C ARG A 287 -13.15 -13.08 13.30
N ALA A 288 -12.14 -12.35 12.85
CA ALA A 288 -11.33 -11.49 13.71
C ALA A 288 -12.02 -10.17 14.10
N GLY A 289 -13.25 -9.93 13.61
CA GLY A 289 -14.03 -8.71 13.86
C GLY A 289 -13.75 -7.58 12.88
N ILE A 290 -12.94 -7.80 11.84
CA ILE A 290 -12.63 -6.78 10.84
C ILE A 290 -13.74 -6.74 9.80
N GLN A 291 -14.39 -5.58 9.69
CA GLN A 291 -15.48 -5.36 8.74
C GLN A 291 -15.06 -4.46 7.56
N ASN A 292 -13.97 -3.71 7.67
CA ASN A 292 -13.44 -2.94 6.55
C ASN A 292 -12.57 -3.88 5.69
N ILE A 293 -13.12 -4.33 4.57
CA ILE A 293 -12.47 -5.32 3.69
C ILE A 293 -12.34 -4.72 2.30
N PHE A 294 -11.11 -4.69 1.81
CA PHE A 294 -10.75 -4.22 0.48
C PHE A 294 -10.16 -5.38 -0.33
N ALA A 295 -10.10 -5.26 -1.65
CA ALA A 295 -9.46 -6.26 -2.49
C ALA A 295 -8.70 -5.66 -3.67
N TRP A 296 -7.60 -6.32 -4.03
CA TRP A 296 -6.86 -6.07 -5.26
C TRP A 296 -7.12 -7.21 -6.23
N SER A 297 -7.84 -7.04 -7.34
CA SER A 297 -8.43 -5.81 -7.86
C SER A 297 -9.75 -6.09 -8.59
N PHE A 298 -10.37 -5.03 -9.11
CA PHE A 298 -11.57 -5.12 -9.94
C PHE A 298 -11.41 -6.16 -11.06
N LYS A 299 -12.45 -6.98 -11.27
CA LYS A 299 -12.51 -8.03 -12.30
C LYS A 299 -11.31 -8.99 -12.32
N GLY A 300 -10.80 -9.40 -11.15
CA GLY A 300 -9.73 -10.40 -11.08
C GLY A 300 -8.41 -9.96 -11.75
N ASN A 301 -8.25 -8.64 -11.92
CA ASN A 301 -7.18 -7.97 -12.66
C ASN A 301 -7.08 -8.35 -14.15
N ALA A 302 -8.20 -8.61 -14.82
CA ALA A 302 -8.27 -9.10 -16.21
C ALA A 302 -7.49 -8.28 -17.26
N TYR A 303 -7.15 -7.02 -16.97
CA TYR A 303 -6.52 -6.10 -17.92
C TYR A 303 -5.02 -5.87 -17.66
N LEU A 304 -4.47 -6.29 -16.52
CA LEU A 304 -3.02 -6.25 -16.26
C LEU A 304 -2.45 -7.67 -16.39
N SER A 305 -1.93 -8.00 -17.57
CA SER A 305 -1.53 -9.37 -17.96
C SER A 305 -0.57 -10.06 -16.99
N TRP A 306 0.34 -9.32 -16.36
CA TRP A 306 1.27 -9.86 -15.37
C TRP A 306 0.57 -10.37 -14.10
N LEU A 307 -0.51 -9.69 -13.70
CA LEU A 307 -1.25 -9.98 -12.48
C LEU A 307 -2.61 -10.66 -12.72
N THR A 308 -3.01 -10.89 -13.96
CA THR A 308 -4.31 -11.49 -14.26
C THR A 308 -4.48 -12.84 -13.56
N SER A 309 -5.69 -13.08 -13.04
CA SER A 309 -6.09 -14.41 -12.57
C SER A 309 -6.37 -15.33 -13.75
N ASP A 310 -6.33 -16.66 -13.53
CA ASP A 310 -6.61 -17.64 -14.59
C ASP A 310 -8.09 -17.60 -15.01
N ASN A 311 -9.00 -17.27 -14.07
CA ASN A 311 -10.42 -17.05 -14.32
C ASN A 311 -10.91 -15.75 -13.66
N PRO A 312 -10.68 -14.58 -14.29
CA PRO A 312 -10.99 -13.28 -13.69
C PRO A 312 -12.49 -13.05 -13.42
N GLU A 313 -13.38 -13.62 -14.23
CA GLU A 313 -14.83 -13.54 -14.05
C GLU A 313 -15.28 -14.28 -12.79
N GLN A 314 -14.75 -15.50 -12.57
CA GLN A 314 -15.05 -16.28 -11.38
C GLN A 314 -14.50 -15.60 -10.12
N VAL A 315 -13.29 -15.02 -10.17
CA VAL A 315 -12.73 -14.22 -9.08
C VAL A 315 -13.65 -13.05 -8.73
N TRP A 316 -14.13 -12.30 -9.73
CA TRP A 316 -15.05 -11.18 -9.51
C TRP A 316 -16.36 -11.62 -8.85
N LYS A 317 -16.93 -12.73 -9.33
CA LYS A 317 -18.14 -13.32 -8.76
C LYS A 317 -17.94 -13.69 -7.28
N ILE A 318 -16.89 -14.45 -6.97
CA ILE A 318 -16.63 -14.93 -5.61
C ILE A 318 -16.35 -13.77 -4.66
N GLN A 319 -15.53 -12.79 -5.06
CA GLN A 319 -15.30 -11.60 -4.23
C GLN A 319 -16.61 -10.86 -3.91
N SER A 320 -17.44 -10.65 -4.94
CA SER A 320 -18.70 -9.92 -4.80
C SER A 320 -19.67 -10.65 -3.87
N GLU A 321 -19.69 -11.99 -3.92
CA GLU A 321 -20.49 -12.83 -3.04
C GLU A 321 -19.93 -12.87 -1.61
N ALA A 322 -18.62 -13.00 -1.45
CA ALA A 322 -17.94 -13.07 -0.15
C ALA A 322 -18.13 -11.80 0.68
N LEU A 323 -18.29 -10.64 0.04
CA LEU A 323 -18.52 -9.37 0.71
C LEU A 323 -19.98 -9.07 1.01
N ARG A 324 -20.95 -9.89 0.57
CA ARG A 324 -22.37 -9.64 0.87
C ARG A 324 -22.63 -9.62 2.38
#